data_AF-A0A930U2J0-F1
#
_entry.id   AF-A0A930U2J0-F1
#
_cell.length_a   1.000
_cell.length_b   1.000
_cell.length_c   1.000
_cell.angle_alpha   90.00
_cell.angle_beta   90.00
_cell.angle_gamma   90.00
#
_symmetry.space_group_name_H-M   'P 1'
#
loop_
_entity.id
_entity.type
_entity.pdbx_description
1 polymer ?
#
loop_
_entity_poly.entity_id
_entity_poly.type
_entity_poly.pdbx_seq_one_letter_code
_entity_poly.pdbx_strand_id
1 'polypeptide(L)'
;MNSAYGRLCGITGGGLILLGFTLLTVMLVFLTTGQSPIPVDGVGHYFVAFTGSVLVAWGLGLQVASRHMELARILAPASAIGMALMAFYRLVIVLSSADVRAWVGFLPMGEAFLFGGLAIAFWWGRPKPV
;
A
#
# COMPACT_ATOMS: atom_id res chain seq x y z
N MET A 1 2.67 5.25 24.25
CA MET A 1 2.68 3.78 24.16
C MET A 1 3.60 3.39 22.99
N ASN A 2 4.86 3.01 23.25
CA ASN A 2 5.87 2.70 22.23
C ASN A 2 5.93 1.19 21.94
N SER A 3 4.81 0.58 21.56
CA SER A 3 4.81 -0.82 21.15
C SER A 3 5.44 -0.97 19.76
N ALA A 4 6.09 -2.11 19.49
CA ALA A 4 6.63 -2.41 18.16
C ALA A 4 5.54 -2.34 17.07
N TYR A 5 4.33 -2.77 17.40
CA TYR A 5 3.16 -2.68 16.54
C TYR A 5 2.76 -1.22 16.24
N GLY A 6 2.75 -0.35 17.25
CA GLY A 6 2.48 1.08 17.05
C GLY A 6 3.47 1.72 16.07
N ARG A 7 4.76 1.38 16.18
CA ARG A 7 5.79 1.82 15.22
C ARG A 7 5.55 1.28 13.81
N LEU A 8 5.18 0.00 13.68
CA LEU A 8 4.81 -0.60 12.38
C LEU A 8 3.65 0.15 11.72
N CYS A 9 2.59 0.44 12.49
CA CYS A 9 1.46 1.23 12.02
C CYS A 9 1.88 2.64 11.60
N GLY A 10 2.70 3.32 12.42
CA GLY A 10 3.15 4.69 12.14
C GLY A 10 4.03 4.78 10.88
N ILE A 11 5.00 3.88 10.72
CA ILE A 11 5.89 3.84 9.56
C ILE A 11 5.11 3.49 8.29
N THR A 12 4.33 2.41 8.35
CA THR A 12 3.53 1.97 7.20
C THR A 12 2.52 3.06 6.81
N GLY A 13 1.79 3.61 7.78
CA GLY A 13 0.82 4.66 7.56
C GLY A 13 1.43 5.90 6.92
N GLY A 14 2.61 6.32 7.38
CA GLY A 14 3.36 7.44 6.79
C GLY A 14 3.74 7.16 5.34
N GLY A 15 4.24 5.96 5.05
CA GLY A 15 4.56 5.53 3.68
C GLY A 15 3.35 5.55 2.75
N LEU A 16 2.19 5.04 3.20
CA LEU A 16 0.96 5.05 2.40
C LEU A 16 0.45 6.47 2.12
N ILE A 17 0.55 7.38 3.09
CA ILE A 17 0.17 8.79 2.91
C ILE A 17 1.06 9.44 1.84
N LEU A 18 2.38 9.30 1.96
CA LEU A 18 3.33 9.88 1.00
C LEU A 18 3.11 9.32 -0.41
N LEU A 19 2.95 8.00 -0.53
CA LEU A 19 2.65 7.36 -1.81
C LEU A 19 1.31 7.86 -2.36
N GLY A 20 0.28 7.93 -1.53
CA GLY A 20 -1.04 8.37 -1.93
C GLY A 20 -1.06 9.80 -2.48
N PHE A 21 -0.40 10.75 -1.80
CA PHE A 21 -0.25 12.12 -2.30
C PHE A 21 0.59 12.19 -3.58
N THR A 22 1.59 11.33 -3.73
CA THR A 22 2.38 11.24 -4.96
C THR A 22 1.50 10.84 -6.14
N LEU A 23 0.65 9.80 -5.99
CA LEU A 23 -0.27 9.36 -7.04
C LEU A 23 -1.33 10.42 -7.40
N LEU A 24 -1.84 11.14 -6.39
CA LEU A 24 -2.75 12.27 -6.63
C LEU A 24 -2.05 13.40 -7.40
N THR A 25 -0.78 13.68 -7.08
CA THR A 25 0.02 14.69 -7.78
C THR A 25 0.24 14.30 -9.24
N VAL A 26 0.48 13.02 -9.55
CA VAL A 26 0.60 12.54 -10.94
C VAL A 26 -0.66 12.86 -11.75
N MET A 27 -1.85 12.65 -11.17
CA MET A 27 -3.11 13.01 -11.85
C MET A 27 -3.24 14.52 -12.09
N LEU A 28 -2.87 15.36 -11.10
CA LEU A 28 -2.90 16.81 -11.28
C LEU A 28 -1.93 17.28 -12.38
N VAL A 29 -0.73 16.69 -12.45
CA VAL A 29 0.23 16.98 -13.53
C VAL A 29 -0.33 16.53 -14.88
N PHE A 30 -0.94 15.35 -14.95
CA PHE A 30 -1.58 14.86 -16.17
C PHE A 30 -2.71 15.79 -16.64
N LEU A 31 -3.61 16.21 -15.75
CA LEU A 31 -4.70 17.13 -16.08
C LEU A 31 -4.24 18.51 -16.56
N THR A 32 -3.10 18.99 -16.05
CA THR A 32 -2.59 20.33 -16.35
C THR A 32 -1.68 20.37 -17.58
N THR A 33 -0.92 19.31 -17.82
CA THR A 33 0.13 19.29 -18.86
C THR A 33 -0.16 18.30 -20.00
N GLY A 34 -1.10 17.38 -19.81
CA GLY A 34 -1.30 16.23 -20.71
C GLY A 34 -0.16 15.21 -20.70
N GLN A 35 0.84 15.35 -19.82
CA GLN A 35 2.01 14.49 -19.71
C GLN A 35 2.02 13.77 -18.37
N SER A 36 2.56 12.55 -18.33
CA SER A 36 2.69 11.76 -17.10
C SER A 36 3.85 10.77 -17.20
N PRO A 37 4.58 10.53 -16.09
CA PRO A 37 5.59 9.47 -16.02
C PRO A 37 4.95 8.06 -16.02
N ILE A 38 3.64 7.94 -15.79
CA ILE A 38 2.92 6.67 -15.80
C ILE A 38 2.29 6.49 -17.19
N PRO A 39 2.69 5.46 -17.97
CA PRO A 39 2.25 5.28 -19.33
C PRO A 39 0.87 4.59 -19.37
N VAL A 40 -0.14 5.28 -18.88
CA VAL A 40 -1.55 4.84 -18.89
C VAL A 40 -2.43 5.90 -19.55
N ASP A 41 -3.60 5.49 -20.02
CA ASP A 41 -4.59 6.40 -20.60
C ASP A 41 -5.32 7.21 -19.50
N GLY A 42 -6.29 8.04 -19.91
CA GLY A 42 -7.06 8.86 -18.96
C GLY A 42 -7.82 8.03 -17.91
N VAL A 43 -8.32 6.84 -18.30
CA VAL A 43 -9.00 5.92 -17.37
C VAL A 43 -8.01 5.37 -16.36
N GLY A 44 -6.81 4.99 -16.79
CA GLY A 44 -5.73 4.57 -15.91
C GLY A 44 -5.35 5.66 -14.89
N HIS A 45 -5.24 6.92 -15.32
CA HIS A 45 -4.94 8.04 -14.42
C HIS A 45 -6.03 8.28 -13.38
N TYR A 46 -7.30 8.09 -13.74
CA TYR A 46 -8.40 8.12 -12.78
C TYR A 46 -8.25 7.05 -11.69
N PHE A 47 -7.93 5.81 -12.08
CA PHE A 47 -7.71 4.73 -11.11
C PHE A 47 -6.45 4.96 -10.26
N VAL A 48 -5.38 5.53 -10.82
CA VAL A 48 -4.19 5.93 -10.07
C VAL A 48 -4.55 6.94 -8.98
N ALA A 49 -5.33 7.97 -9.32
CA ALA A 49 -5.80 8.97 -8.35
C ALA A 49 -6.72 8.34 -7.28
N PHE A 50 -7.63 7.46 -7.69
CA PHE A 50 -8.50 6.72 -6.77
C PHE A 50 -7.69 5.88 -5.78
N THR A 51 -6.71 5.11 -6.27
CA THR A 51 -5.77 4.37 -5.41
C THR A 51 -5.05 5.33 -4.46
N GLY A 52 -4.59 6.47 -4.96
CA GLY A 52 -3.96 7.51 -4.13
C GLY A 52 -4.84 7.96 -2.96
N SER A 53 -6.11 8.27 -3.21
CA SER A 53 -7.09 8.65 -2.18
C SER A 53 -7.28 7.55 -1.13
N VAL A 54 -7.42 6.29 -1.57
CA VAL A 54 -7.58 5.15 -0.65
C VAL A 54 -6.33 4.95 0.21
N LEU A 55 -5.13 5.10 -0.36
CA LEU A 55 -3.87 5.00 0.37
C LEU A 55 -3.71 6.09 1.43
N VAL A 56 -4.08 7.34 1.12
CA VAL A 56 -4.08 8.43 2.10
C VAL A 56 -5.05 8.12 3.25
N ALA A 57 -6.29 7.73 2.93
CA ALA A 57 -7.29 7.41 3.94
C ALA A 57 -6.84 6.25 4.85
N TRP A 58 -6.33 5.16 4.26
CA TRP A 58 -5.85 4.00 5.02
C TRP A 58 -4.61 4.34 5.85
N GLY A 59 -3.69 5.13 5.28
CA GLY A 59 -2.49 5.58 5.97
C GLY A 59 -2.79 6.47 7.18
N LEU A 60 -3.78 7.36 7.08
CA LEU A 60 -4.28 8.14 8.22
C LEU A 60 -4.89 7.22 9.29
N GLY A 61 -5.67 6.20 8.89
CA GLY A 61 -6.20 5.20 9.82
C GLY A 61 -5.09 4.48 10.60
N LEU A 62 -4.00 4.09 9.93
CA LEU A 62 -2.82 3.50 10.58
C LEU A 62 -2.06 4.48 11.48
N GLN A 63 -2.00 5.76 11.12
CA GLN A 63 -1.41 6.79 11.99
C GLN A 63 -2.18 6.92 13.31
N VAL A 64 -3.52 6.88 13.26
CA VAL A 64 -4.34 6.86 14.48
C VAL A 64 -4.11 5.54 15.24
N ALA A 65 -4.12 4.40 14.56
CA ALA A 65 -3.85 3.09 15.15
C ALA A 65 -2.50 3.01 15.88
N SER A 66 -1.49 3.75 15.40
CA SER A 66 -0.16 3.80 16.02
C SER A 66 -0.19 4.29 17.48
N ARG A 67 -1.22 5.05 17.86
CA ARG A 67 -1.39 5.66 19.18
C ARG A 67 -2.48 4.99 20.03
N HIS A 68 -3.40 4.24 19.41
CA HIS A 68 -4.59 3.66 20.06
C HIS A 68 -4.65 2.13 19.92
N MET A 69 -4.45 1.41 21.04
CA MET A 69 -4.36 -0.06 21.05
C MET A 69 -5.62 -0.76 20.52
N GLU A 70 -6.79 -0.26 20.89
CA GLU A 70 -8.08 -0.87 20.51
C GLU A 70 -8.27 -0.79 18.99
N LEU A 71 -8.01 0.38 18.41
CA LEU A 71 -8.09 0.57 16.96
C LEU A 71 -7.05 -0.29 16.23
N ALA A 72 -5.83 -0.38 16.78
CA ALA A 72 -4.78 -1.27 16.29
C ALA A 72 -5.21 -2.73 16.23
N ARG A 73 -5.96 -3.24 17.22
CA ARG A 73 -6.50 -4.62 17.20
C ARG A 73 -7.50 -4.83 16.08
N ILE A 74 -8.39 -3.87 15.84
CA ILE A 74 -9.42 -3.95 14.81
C ILE A 74 -8.80 -3.90 13.42
N LEU A 75 -7.83 -2.99 13.20
CA LEU A 75 -7.20 -2.78 11.90
C LEU A 75 -6.11 -3.79 11.55
N ALA A 76 -5.59 -4.55 12.52
CA ALA A 76 -4.56 -5.57 12.29
C ALA A 76 -4.95 -6.62 11.22
N PRO A 77 -6.07 -7.34 11.36
CA PRO A 77 -6.46 -8.34 10.36
C PRO A 77 -6.73 -7.72 8.99
N ALA A 78 -7.43 -6.58 8.95
CA ALA A 78 -7.72 -5.89 7.69
C ALA A 78 -6.43 -5.46 6.96
N SER A 79 -5.47 -4.91 7.70
CA SER A 79 -4.17 -4.50 7.14
C SER A 79 -3.35 -5.70 6.70
N ALA A 80 -3.31 -6.78 7.50
CA ALA A 80 -2.61 -8.00 7.13
C ALA A 80 -3.17 -8.61 5.83
N ILE A 81 -4.50 -8.72 5.72
CA ILE A 81 -5.17 -9.26 4.52
C ILE A 81 -4.95 -8.33 3.32
N GLY A 82 -5.09 -7.02 3.49
CA GLY A 82 -4.84 -6.06 2.42
C GLY A 82 -3.42 -6.17 1.86
N MET A 83 -2.41 -6.26 2.75
CA MET A 83 -1.02 -6.45 2.36
C MET A 83 -0.79 -7.83 1.72
N ALA A 84 -1.44 -8.88 2.21
CA ALA A 84 -1.35 -10.22 1.61
C ALA A 84 -1.94 -10.26 0.20
N LEU A 85 -3.09 -9.63 -0.02
CA LEU A 85 -3.70 -9.49 -1.34
C LEU A 85 -2.81 -8.68 -2.27
N MET A 86 -2.22 -7.59 -1.77
CA MET A 86 -1.23 -6.80 -2.49
C MET A 86 -0.03 -7.63 -2.92
N ALA A 87 0.50 -8.49 -2.05
CA ALA A 87 1.60 -9.39 -2.41
C ALA A 87 1.16 -10.47 -3.43
N PHE A 88 -0.01 -11.07 -3.20
CA PHE A 88 -0.53 -12.16 -4.02
C PHE A 88 -0.73 -11.75 -5.46
N TYR A 89 -1.38 -10.60 -5.73
CA TYR A 89 -1.62 -10.20 -7.11
C TYR A 89 -0.30 -9.89 -7.85
N ARG A 90 0.71 -9.33 -7.17
CA ARG A 90 2.04 -9.13 -7.78
C ARG A 90 2.67 -10.47 -8.15
N LEU A 91 2.58 -11.48 -7.29
CA LEU A 91 3.09 -12.82 -7.60
C LEU A 91 2.37 -13.40 -8.81
N VAL A 92 1.05 -13.24 -8.92
CA VAL A 92 0.28 -13.68 -10.08
C VAL A 92 0.79 -12.99 -11.35
N ILE A 93 0.97 -11.66 -11.32
CA ILE A 93 1.51 -10.90 -12.47
C ILE A 93 2.88 -11.42 -12.88
N VAL A 94 3.79 -11.57 -11.91
CA VAL A 94 5.15 -12.07 -12.17
C VAL A 94 5.10 -13.47 -12.73
N LEU A 95 4.28 -14.38 -12.22
CA LEU A 95 4.31 -15.78 -12.63
C LEU A 95 3.57 -16.02 -13.94
N SER A 96 2.48 -15.30 -14.19
CA SER A 96 1.54 -15.58 -15.28
C SER A 96 1.82 -14.85 -16.59
N SER A 97 2.55 -13.73 -16.58
CA SER A 97 2.78 -12.95 -17.80
C SER A 97 4.26 -12.73 -18.09
N ALA A 98 4.77 -13.42 -19.12
CA ALA A 98 6.13 -13.20 -19.62
C ALA A 98 6.32 -11.78 -20.18
N ASP A 99 5.30 -11.23 -20.83
CA ASP A 99 5.33 -9.88 -21.40
C ASP A 99 5.38 -8.80 -20.31
N VAL A 100 4.56 -8.93 -19.27
CA VAL A 100 4.59 -8.00 -18.14
C VAL A 100 5.90 -8.12 -17.35
N ARG A 101 6.46 -9.33 -17.22
CA ARG A 101 7.82 -9.51 -16.68
C ARG A 101 8.89 -8.86 -17.54
N ALA A 102 8.79 -8.91 -18.86
CA ALA A 102 9.74 -8.25 -19.75
C ALA A 102 9.67 -6.71 -19.63
N TRP A 103 8.48 -6.19 -19.35
CA TRP A 103 8.24 -4.74 -19.22
C TRP A 103 8.59 -4.17 -17.84
N VAL A 104 8.16 -4.82 -16.76
CA VAL A 104 8.35 -4.35 -15.36
C VAL A 104 9.58 -4.98 -14.68
N GLY A 105 10.20 -5.97 -15.32
CA GLY A 105 11.31 -6.72 -14.75
C GLY A 105 10.91 -7.48 -13.48
N PHE A 106 11.83 -7.54 -12.52
CA PHE A 106 11.63 -8.20 -11.23
C PHE A 106 11.08 -7.27 -10.13
N LEU A 107 10.75 -6.01 -10.47
CA LEU A 107 10.22 -5.06 -9.49
C LEU A 107 8.98 -5.61 -8.76
N PRO A 108 7.98 -6.22 -9.42
CA PRO A 108 6.80 -6.71 -8.71
C PRO A 108 7.13 -7.89 -7.79
N MET A 109 8.22 -8.61 -8.04
CA MET A 109 8.70 -9.66 -7.13
C MET A 109 9.24 -9.05 -5.83
N GLY A 110 10.02 -7.97 -5.92
CA GLY A 110 10.46 -7.21 -4.75
C GLY A 110 9.28 -6.63 -3.96
N GLU A 111 8.29 -6.06 -4.65
CA GLU A 111 7.06 -5.57 -4.03
C GLU A 111 6.27 -6.70 -3.33
N ALA A 112 6.18 -7.88 -3.95
CA ALA A 112 5.52 -9.03 -3.35
C ALA A 112 6.18 -9.44 -2.03
N PHE A 113 7.51 -9.46 -1.96
CA PHE A 113 8.23 -9.74 -0.71
C PHE A 113 8.00 -8.65 0.35
N LEU A 114 8.01 -7.38 -0.06
CA LEU A 114 7.75 -6.25 0.84
C LEU A 114 6.35 -6.35 1.46
N PHE A 115 5.31 -6.47 0.62
CA PHE A 115 3.92 -6.55 1.09
C PHE A 115 3.64 -7.86 1.83
N GLY A 116 4.23 -8.97 1.41
CA GLY A 116 4.12 -10.25 2.11
C GLY A 116 4.75 -10.20 3.50
N GLY A 117 5.93 -9.58 3.62
CA GLY A 117 6.60 -9.34 4.89
C GLY A 117 5.79 -8.43 5.81
N LEU A 118 5.20 -7.36 5.28
CA LEU A 118 4.28 -6.49 6.03
C LEU A 118 3.03 -7.25 6.49
N ALA A 119 2.44 -8.09 5.65
CA ALA A 119 1.27 -8.89 6.01
C ALA A 119 1.56 -9.80 7.21
N ILE A 120 2.69 -10.50 7.17
CA ILE A 120 3.22 -11.32 8.27
C ILE A 120 3.41 -10.46 9.52
N ALA A 121 4.06 -9.29 9.39
CA ALA A 121 4.34 -8.39 10.51
C ALA A 121 3.05 -7.87 11.18
N PHE A 122 2.03 -7.49 10.39
CA PHE A 122 0.73 -7.07 10.91
C PHE A 122 -0.03 -8.21 11.58
N TRP A 123 0.02 -9.42 11.01
CA TRP A 123 -0.68 -10.58 11.55
C TRP A 123 -0.07 -11.06 12.87
N TRP A 124 1.25 -11.26 12.91
CA TRP A 124 1.96 -11.75 14.09
C TRP A 124 2.16 -10.69 15.16
N GLY A 125 2.37 -9.44 14.76
CA GLY A 125 2.57 -8.32 15.67
C GLY A 125 1.29 -7.82 16.32
N ARG A 126 0.12 -8.34 15.92
CA ARG A 126 -1.19 -7.84 16.38
C ARG A 126 -1.28 -7.83 17.91
N PRO A 127 -1.86 -6.78 18.52
CA PRO A 127 -2.05 -6.77 19.96
C PRO A 127 -3.04 -7.88 20.37
N LYS A 128 -2.68 -8.70 21.35
CA LYS A 128 -3.57 -9.74 21.88
C LYS A 128 -4.58 -9.13 22.85
N PRO A 129 -5.81 -9.67 22.96
CA PRO A 129 -6.69 -9.36 24.09
C PRO A 129 -5.96 -9.75 25.38
N VAL A 130 -6.10 -8.89 26.41
CA VAL A 130 -5.56 -9.14 27.76
C VAL A 130 -6.48 -10.12 28.46
#